data_AF-A0A951CP85-F1
#
_entry.id   AF-A0A951CP85-F1
#
_cell.length_a   1.000
_cell.length_b   1.000
_cell.length_c   1.000
_cell.angle_alpha   90.00
_cell.angle_beta   90.00
_cell.angle_gamma   90.00
#
_symmetry.space_group_name_H-M   'P 1'
#
loop_
_entity.id
_entity.type
_entity.pdbx_description
1 polymer ?
#
loop_
_entity_poly.entity_id
_entity_poly.type
_entity_poly.pdbx_seq_one_letter_code
_entity_poly.pdbx_strand_id
1 'polypeptide(L)'
;MVSQGAEAAGYRNSDFVVVANRLPIDMERLPDGTTTWKRSPGGLVTALEPLLRRRRGAWIGWPGITDGDVGVDEAPIVEEGLQLYPVRLSAEDVAQYYEGFSNATLWPLYHDVIVKPMYHREWWDRYVDVNRRFAEAASRAAAAGATVWVQDYQLQLVPKMLRDLRPDLTIGFFLHIPFPPVELFMQMP
;
A
#
# COMPACT_ATOMS: atom_id res chain seq x y z
N MET A 1 7.43 -39.05 20.24
CA MET A 1 8.02 -39.05 18.88
C MET A 1 6.85 -39.12 17.90
N VAL A 2 6.87 -38.33 16.83
CA VAL A 2 5.73 -37.88 15.98
C VAL A 2 4.93 -36.75 16.63
N SER A 3 4.79 -35.53 16.10
CA SER A 3 5.37 -34.86 14.93
C SER A 3 5.40 -33.36 15.22
N GLN A 4 6.58 -32.74 15.15
CA GLN A 4 6.71 -31.29 14.98
C GLN A 4 6.31 -30.95 13.53
N GLY A 5 5.35 -30.05 13.35
CA GLY A 5 4.86 -29.66 12.03
C GLY A 5 3.89 -28.48 12.04
N ALA A 6 4.04 -27.54 12.98
CA ALA A 6 3.09 -26.43 13.15
C ALA A 6 3.78 -25.06 13.25
N GLU A 7 4.85 -24.81 12.51
CA GLU A 7 5.62 -23.56 12.64
C GLU A 7 6.02 -22.88 11.30
N ALA A 8 5.19 -23.03 10.25
CA ALA A 8 5.46 -22.35 8.95
C ALA A 8 4.19 -21.92 8.16
N ALA A 9 3.08 -21.60 8.83
CA ALA A 9 1.85 -21.13 8.17
C ALA A 9 1.62 -19.62 8.40
N GLY A 10 2.46 -18.78 7.79
CA GLY A 10 2.25 -17.33 7.84
C GLY A 10 1.01 -16.89 7.03
N TYR A 11 -0.04 -16.45 7.72
CA TYR A 11 -1.09 -15.47 7.35
C TYR A 11 -1.66 -15.38 5.91
N ARG A 12 -1.64 -16.43 5.08
CA ARG A 12 -2.26 -16.41 3.72
C ARG A 12 -3.75 -16.77 3.73
N ASN A 13 -4.60 -15.86 4.21
CA ASN A 13 -6.01 -16.19 4.50
C ASN A 13 -7.06 -15.33 3.75
N SER A 14 -6.65 -14.44 2.84
CA SER A 14 -7.56 -13.47 2.22
C SER A 14 -7.76 -13.72 0.72
N ASP A 15 -9.00 -13.98 0.30
CA ASP A 15 -9.36 -14.24 -1.11
C ASP A 15 -9.47 -12.95 -1.94
N PHE A 16 -9.61 -11.80 -1.26
CA PHE A 16 -9.67 -10.48 -1.86
C PHE A 16 -8.80 -9.49 -1.08
N VAL A 17 -7.84 -8.87 -1.74
CA VAL A 17 -6.86 -7.97 -1.11
C VAL A 17 -6.87 -6.62 -1.81
N VAL A 18 -7.07 -5.54 -1.07
CA VAL A 18 -6.87 -4.17 -1.56
C VAL A 18 -5.51 -3.69 -1.11
N VAL A 19 -4.76 -3.08 -2.03
CA VAL A 19 -3.45 -2.48 -1.75
C VAL A 19 -3.53 -1.01 -2.12
N ALA A 20 -3.43 -0.12 -1.14
CA ALA A 20 -3.47 1.32 -1.35
C ALA A 20 -2.39 2.00 -0.51
N ASN A 21 -1.97 3.21 -0.87
CA ASN A 21 -0.93 3.90 -0.12
C ASN A 21 -1.28 4.08 1.36
N ARG A 22 -2.55 4.38 1.69
CA ARG A 22 -3.03 4.56 3.07
C ARG A 22 -3.91 3.40 3.51
N LEU A 23 -3.86 3.09 4.81
CA LEU A 23 -4.92 2.32 5.46
C LEU A 23 -6.25 3.10 5.48
N PRO A 24 -7.39 2.42 5.70
CA PRO A 24 -8.67 3.08 5.92
C PRO A 24 -8.80 3.71 7.33
N ILE A 25 -7.71 3.68 8.10
CA ILE A 25 -7.56 4.24 9.43
C ILE A 25 -6.21 4.98 9.52
N ASP A 26 -6.19 6.06 10.28
CA ASP A 26 -4.99 6.76 10.68
C ASP A 26 -4.69 6.42 12.15
N MET A 27 -3.41 6.15 12.43
CA MET A 27 -2.96 5.98 13.81
C MET A 27 -2.76 7.37 14.44
N GLU A 28 -3.44 7.64 15.55
CA GLU A 28 -3.25 8.84 16.35
C GLU A 28 -2.56 8.47 17.66
N ARG A 29 -1.53 9.23 18.04
CA ARG A 29 -0.88 9.11 19.34
C ARG A 29 -1.57 10.01 20.35
N LEU A 30 -2.00 9.43 21.46
CA LEU A 30 -2.63 10.16 22.55
C LEU A 30 -1.57 10.79 23.48
N PRO A 31 -1.93 11.86 24.23
CA PRO A 31 -1.00 12.55 25.13
C PRO A 31 -0.40 11.67 26.23
N ASP A 32 -1.07 10.57 26.57
CA ASP A 32 -0.62 9.57 27.55
C ASP A 32 0.40 8.56 26.97
N GLY A 33 0.74 8.70 25.68
CA GLY A 33 1.67 7.83 24.98
C GLY A 33 1.05 6.58 24.35
N THR A 34 -0.25 6.35 24.55
CA THR A 34 -0.99 5.25 23.89
C THR A 34 -1.35 5.62 22.45
N THR A 35 -1.78 4.63 21.67
CA THR A 35 -2.19 4.78 20.27
C THR A 35 -3.65 4.41 20.10
N THR A 36 -4.35 5.24 19.34
CA THR A 36 -5.74 5.00 18.93
C THR A 36 -5.83 5.02 17.40
N TRP A 37 -6.89 4.41 16.88
CA TRP A 37 -7.17 4.39 15.46
C TRP A 37 -8.38 5.26 15.17
N LYS A 38 -8.27 6.10 14.15
CA LYS A 38 -9.37 6.90 13.65
C LYS A 38 -9.60 6.58 12.20
N ARG A 39 -10.86 6.37 11.83
CA ARG A 39 -11.23 6.12 10.44
C ARG A 39 -10.79 7.27 9.54
N SER A 40 -10.01 6.96 8.51
CA SER A 40 -9.57 7.93 7.52
C SER A 40 -10.75 8.34 6.63
N PRO A 41 -10.98 9.64 6.43
CA PRO A 41 -11.94 10.10 5.44
C PRO A 41 -11.42 9.78 4.03
N GLY A 42 -12.27 9.25 3.15
CA GLY A 42 -11.87 9.01 1.75
C GLY A 42 -12.89 8.20 0.95
N GLY A 43 -13.17 8.66 -0.28
CA GLY A 43 -14.14 7.99 -1.17
C GLY A 43 -13.76 6.54 -1.52
N LEU A 44 -12.46 6.24 -1.59
CA LEU A 44 -11.94 4.89 -1.85
C LEU A 44 -12.30 3.92 -0.71
N VAL A 45 -12.11 4.34 0.55
CA VAL A 45 -12.46 3.55 1.74
C VAL A 45 -13.96 3.26 1.76
N THR A 46 -14.78 4.29 1.58
CA THR A 46 -16.25 4.15 1.54
C THR A 46 -16.72 3.22 0.43
N ALA A 47 -16.06 3.22 -0.73
CA ALA A 47 -16.43 2.37 -1.86
C ALA A 47 -16.03 0.90 -1.67
N LEU A 48 -14.85 0.62 -1.08
CA LEU A 48 -14.28 -0.73 -1.04
C LEU A 48 -14.58 -1.50 0.26
N GLU A 49 -14.82 -0.80 1.36
CA GLU A 49 -15.05 -1.43 2.67
C GLU A 49 -16.22 -2.45 2.66
N PRO A 50 -17.40 -2.18 2.07
CA PRO A 50 -18.49 -3.15 2.05
C PRO A 50 -18.15 -4.45 1.29
N LEU A 51 -17.29 -4.35 0.26
CA LEU A 51 -16.84 -5.49 -0.52
C LEU A 51 -15.85 -6.35 0.29
N LEU A 52 -14.91 -5.71 0.97
CA LEU A 52 -13.92 -6.37 1.81
C LEU A 52 -14.57 -7.13 2.97
N ARG A 53 -15.54 -6.51 3.64
CA ARG A 53 -16.29 -7.14 4.74
C ARG A 53 -17.01 -8.43 4.30
N ARG A 54 -17.45 -8.52 3.04
CA ARG A 54 -18.15 -9.70 2.51
C ARG A 54 -17.23 -10.85 2.07
N ARG A 55 -15.93 -10.60 1.85
CA ARG A 55 -15.01 -11.54 1.17
C ARG A 55 -13.81 -11.99 2.02
N ARG A 56 -13.88 -11.88 3.35
CA ARG A 56 -12.70 -12.06 4.23
C ARG A 56 -11.52 -11.22 3.71
N GLY A 57 -11.83 -9.96 3.42
CA GLY A 57 -10.93 -9.06 2.72
C GLY A 57 -9.75 -8.63 3.58
N ALA A 58 -8.62 -8.38 2.93
CA ALA A 58 -7.49 -7.70 3.53
C ALA A 58 -7.27 -6.33 2.89
N TRP A 59 -6.80 -5.39 3.70
CA TRP A 59 -6.31 -4.09 3.24
C TRP A 59 -4.85 -3.93 3.62
N ILE A 60 -4.01 -3.56 2.66
CA ILE A 60 -2.61 -3.25 2.89
C ILE A 60 -2.39 -1.77 2.63
N GLY A 61 -1.74 -1.11 3.58
CA GLY A 61 -1.55 0.34 3.53
C GLY A 61 -0.60 0.86 4.60
N TRP A 62 -0.09 2.06 4.41
CA TRP A 62 0.65 2.78 5.44
C TRP A 62 -0.33 3.40 6.46
N PRO A 63 -0.10 3.24 7.78
CA PRO A 63 -0.98 3.76 8.85
C PRO A 63 -0.91 5.29 9.06
N GLY A 64 -0.07 5.99 8.31
CA GLY A 64 0.00 7.45 8.35
C GLY A 64 0.98 8.07 9.33
N ILE A 65 1.77 7.24 10.02
CA ILE A 65 2.81 7.65 10.99
C ILE A 65 4.15 7.00 10.66
N THR A 66 5.25 7.54 11.17
CA THR A 66 6.60 7.12 10.76
C THR A 66 7.22 6.13 11.75
N ASP A 67 8.21 5.34 11.32
CA ASP A 67 8.88 4.35 12.18
C ASP A 67 9.55 4.92 13.46
N GLY A 68 9.80 6.24 13.52
CA GLY A 68 10.25 6.92 14.74
C GLY A 68 9.18 6.95 15.84
N ASP A 69 7.92 6.71 15.47
CA ASP A 69 6.77 6.58 16.35
C ASP A 69 6.62 5.10 16.74
N VAL A 70 7.44 4.69 17.73
CA VAL A 70 7.55 3.34 18.29
C VAL A 70 6.20 2.59 18.37
N GLY A 71 6.16 1.36 17.82
CA GLY A 71 5.16 0.34 18.20
C GLY A 71 4.23 -0.20 17.12
N VAL A 72 4.37 0.17 15.85
CA VAL A 72 3.55 -0.45 14.78
C VAL A 72 4.05 -1.86 14.53
N ASP A 73 3.63 -2.86 15.29
CA ASP A 73 3.91 -4.25 14.93
C ASP A 73 3.48 -4.51 13.47
N GLU A 74 4.25 -5.27 12.69
CA GLU A 74 3.80 -5.70 11.34
C GLU A 74 2.62 -6.69 11.44
N ALA A 75 2.23 -7.03 12.67
CA ALA A 75 1.06 -7.80 12.98
C ALA A 75 -0.20 -7.17 12.34
N PRO A 76 -1.08 -8.00 11.77
CA PRO A 76 -2.34 -7.54 11.23
C PRO A 76 -3.22 -6.93 12.34
N ILE A 77 -3.84 -5.80 12.05
CA ILE A 77 -4.89 -5.20 12.89
C ILE A 77 -6.22 -5.77 12.43
N VAL A 78 -7.00 -6.34 13.35
CA VAL A 78 -8.34 -6.85 13.05
C VAL A 78 -9.38 -5.84 13.52
N GLU A 79 -10.09 -5.22 12.58
CA GLU A 79 -11.13 -4.23 12.88
C GLU A 79 -12.44 -4.64 12.22
N GLU A 80 -13.47 -4.94 13.02
CA GLU A 80 -14.80 -5.34 12.54
C GLU A 80 -14.79 -6.46 11.47
N GLY A 81 -13.83 -7.39 11.56
CA GLY A 81 -13.67 -8.51 10.62
C GLY A 81 -12.84 -8.18 9.36
N LEU A 82 -12.37 -6.94 9.21
CA LEU A 82 -11.40 -6.52 8.20
C LEU A 82 -9.98 -6.76 8.73
N GLN A 83 -9.13 -7.37 7.89
CA GLN A 83 -7.72 -7.58 8.20
C GLN A 83 -6.89 -6.44 7.60
N LEU A 84 -6.27 -5.62 8.44
CA LEU A 84 -5.45 -4.50 8.02
C LEU A 84 -3.98 -4.86 8.22
N TYR A 85 -3.20 -4.74 7.16
CA TYR A 85 -1.78 -5.08 7.15
C TYR A 85 -0.97 -3.79 6.98
N PRO A 86 -0.41 -3.24 8.07
CA PRO A 86 0.33 -1.99 8.00
C PRO A 86 1.66 -2.18 7.23
N VAL A 87 1.96 -1.25 6.34
CA VAL A 87 3.28 -1.11 5.72
C VAL A 87 4.02 0.03 6.40
N ARG A 88 5.18 -0.30 6.99
CA ARG A 88 6.04 0.65 7.69
C ARG A 88 6.80 1.53 6.71
N LEU A 89 6.77 2.84 7.00
CA LEU A 89 7.50 3.87 6.28
C LEU A 89 8.25 4.72 7.30
N SER A 90 9.57 4.82 7.14
CA SER A 90 10.41 5.77 7.86
C SER A 90 10.12 7.20 7.42
N ALA A 91 10.59 8.19 8.18
CA ALA A 91 10.51 9.59 7.77
C ALA A 91 11.19 9.86 6.41
N GLU A 92 12.29 9.15 6.13
CA GLU A 92 12.96 9.23 4.83
C GLU A 92 12.12 8.62 3.71
N ASP A 93 11.43 7.50 3.96
CA ASP A 93 10.50 6.91 2.99
C ASP A 93 9.35 7.88 2.67
N VAL A 94 8.78 8.52 3.69
CA VAL A 94 7.72 9.53 3.49
C VAL A 94 8.25 10.69 2.65
N ALA A 95 9.42 11.23 2.97
CA ALA A 95 10.00 12.36 2.25
C ALA A 95 10.33 12.03 0.78
N GLN A 96 10.92 10.86 0.50
CA GLN A 96 11.43 10.54 -0.83
C GLN A 96 10.41 9.80 -1.72
N TYR A 97 9.64 8.86 -1.18
CA TYR A 97 8.65 8.11 -1.96
C TYR A 97 7.31 8.85 -2.05
N TYR A 98 6.81 9.36 -0.94
CA TYR A 98 5.46 9.95 -0.89
C TYR A 98 5.49 11.43 -1.27
N GLU A 99 6.25 12.25 -0.55
CA GLU A 99 6.36 13.69 -0.83
C GLU A 99 7.16 13.95 -2.12
N GLY A 100 8.27 13.24 -2.30
CA GLY A 100 9.14 13.32 -3.47
C GLY A 100 8.53 12.69 -4.72
N PHE A 101 8.77 11.40 -4.95
CA PHE A 101 8.40 10.77 -6.23
C PHE A 101 6.90 10.82 -6.50
N SER A 102 6.06 10.49 -5.51
CA SER A 102 4.61 10.47 -5.74
C SER A 102 4.05 11.89 -5.93
N ASN A 103 4.29 12.81 -5.00
CA ASN A 103 3.62 14.11 -5.00
C ASN A 103 4.38 15.24 -5.74
N ALA A 104 5.71 15.17 -5.88
CA ALA A 104 6.50 16.17 -6.58
C ALA A 104 6.99 15.73 -7.98
N THR A 105 6.89 14.43 -8.31
CA THR A 105 7.17 13.92 -9.66
C THR A 105 5.90 13.47 -10.38
N LEU A 106 5.24 12.40 -9.92
CA LEU A 106 4.12 11.78 -10.63
C LEU A 106 2.87 12.67 -10.63
N TRP A 107 2.47 13.19 -9.48
CA TRP A 107 1.26 14.00 -9.35
C TRP A 107 1.26 15.21 -10.31
N PRO A 108 2.25 16.12 -10.29
CA PRO A 108 2.26 17.25 -11.23
C PRO A 108 2.36 16.80 -12.69
N LEU A 109 3.11 15.73 -12.98
CA LEU A 109 3.27 15.22 -14.34
C LEU A 109 1.94 14.72 -14.92
N TYR A 110 1.14 14.03 -14.10
CA TYR A 110 -0.11 13.41 -14.52
C TYR A 110 -1.27 14.39 -14.54
N HIS A 111 -1.11 15.55 -13.91
CA HIS A 111 -2.05 16.68 -13.94
C HIS A 111 -1.55 17.79 -14.85
N ASP A 112 -1.20 17.44 -16.09
CA ASP A 112 -0.86 18.37 -17.16
C ASP A 112 0.24 19.40 -16.82
N VAL A 113 1.19 19.01 -15.95
CA VAL A 113 2.34 19.84 -15.59
C VAL A 113 1.94 21.21 -14.99
N ILE A 114 0.78 21.28 -14.31
CA ILE A 114 0.28 22.50 -13.63
C ILE A 114 1.36 23.11 -12.72
N VAL A 115 2.20 22.25 -12.13
CA VAL A 115 3.48 22.61 -11.51
C VAL A 115 4.56 21.78 -12.19
N LYS A 116 5.78 22.32 -12.33
CA LYS A 116 6.90 21.59 -12.95
C LYS A 116 7.29 20.37 -12.09
N PRO A 117 7.27 19.14 -12.64
CA PRO A 117 7.76 17.94 -11.97
C PRO A 117 9.25 18.05 -11.65
N MET A 118 9.63 17.49 -10.51
CA MET A 118 11.02 17.37 -10.10
C MET A 118 11.48 15.92 -10.30
N TYR A 119 12.64 15.73 -10.91
CA TYR A 119 13.20 14.41 -11.20
C TYR A 119 14.47 14.19 -10.39
N HIS A 120 14.39 13.29 -9.43
CA HIS A 120 15.51 12.90 -8.58
C HIS A 120 15.63 11.38 -8.58
N ARG A 121 16.84 10.87 -8.84
CA ARG A 121 17.08 9.43 -8.95
C ARG A 121 16.87 8.75 -7.60
N GLU A 122 17.24 9.41 -6.52
CA GLU A 122 17.10 8.92 -5.15
C GLU A 122 15.62 8.70 -4.79
N TRP A 123 14.73 9.57 -5.29
CA TRP A 123 13.29 9.42 -5.11
C TRP A 123 12.74 8.22 -5.88
N TRP A 124 13.23 8.00 -7.10
CA TRP A 124 12.89 6.80 -7.86
C TRP A 124 13.34 5.52 -7.16
N ASP A 125 14.60 5.47 -6.72
CA ASP A 125 15.16 4.30 -6.04
C ASP A 125 14.33 3.99 -4.78
N ARG A 126 13.95 5.03 -4.01
CA ARG A 126 13.06 4.87 -2.87
C ARG A 126 11.66 4.41 -3.26
N TYR A 127 11.11 4.93 -4.35
CA TYR A 127 9.80 4.55 -4.85
C TYR A 127 9.73 3.06 -5.23
N VAL A 128 10.77 2.55 -5.86
CA VAL A 128 10.94 1.12 -6.17
C VAL A 128 10.98 0.30 -4.87
N ASP A 129 11.78 0.71 -3.88
CA ASP A 129 11.94 -0.03 -2.63
C ASP A 129 10.66 -0.05 -1.77
N VAL A 130 9.92 1.05 -1.73
CA VAL A 130 8.60 1.09 -1.08
C VAL A 130 7.61 0.20 -1.83
N ASN A 131 7.53 0.30 -3.16
CA ASN A 131 6.65 -0.57 -3.96
C ASN A 131 6.96 -2.06 -3.74
N ARG A 132 8.23 -2.44 -3.58
CA ARG A 132 8.63 -3.81 -3.24
C ARG A 132 8.06 -4.25 -1.90
N ARG A 133 8.17 -3.41 -0.85
CA ARG A 133 7.58 -3.70 0.48
C ARG A 133 6.06 -3.91 0.41
N PHE A 134 5.35 -3.08 -0.36
CA PHE A 134 3.91 -3.25 -0.60
C PHE A 134 3.58 -4.56 -1.33
N ALA A 135 4.36 -4.93 -2.35
CA ALA A 135 4.18 -6.20 -3.07
C ALA A 135 4.44 -7.42 -2.17
N GLU A 136 5.45 -7.36 -1.31
CA GLU A 136 5.75 -8.41 -0.34
C GLU A 136 4.64 -8.55 0.71
N ALA A 137 4.13 -7.43 1.25
CA ALA A 137 3.00 -7.43 2.16
C ALA A 137 1.75 -8.05 1.50
N ALA A 138 1.48 -7.73 0.22
CA ALA A 138 0.41 -8.32 -0.56
C ALA A 138 0.57 -9.82 -0.77
N SER A 139 1.79 -10.26 -1.08
CA SER A 139 2.11 -11.68 -1.21
C SER A 139 1.88 -12.46 0.09
N ARG A 140 2.17 -11.86 1.26
CA ARG A 140 1.96 -12.47 2.59
C ARG A 140 0.47 -12.59 2.94
N ALA A 141 -0.34 -11.56 2.66
CA ALA A 141 -1.75 -11.55 3.04
C ALA A 141 -2.67 -12.36 2.09
N ALA A 142 -2.31 -12.44 0.81
CA ALA A 142 -3.14 -13.06 -0.22
C ALA A 142 -3.12 -14.60 -0.16
N ALA A 143 -4.32 -15.20 -0.13
CA ALA A 143 -4.50 -16.64 -0.29
C ALA A 143 -4.09 -17.13 -1.70
N ALA A 144 -4.04 -18.44 -1.92
CA ALA A 144 -3.75 -19.02 -3.23
C ALA A 144 -4.88 -18.66 -4.23
N GLY A 145 -4.52 -18.14 -5.41
CA GLY A 145 -5.50 -17.75 -6.44
C GLY A 145 -6.35 -16.52 -6.08
N ALA A 146 -5.99 -15.79 -5.03
CA ALA A 146 -6.73 -14.60 -4.59
C ALA A 146 -6.74 -13.48 -5.64
N THR A 147 -7.72 -12.59 -5.52
CA THR A 147 -7.77 -11.35 -6.30
C THR A 147 -7.13 -10.21 -5.51
N VAL A 148 -6.13 -9.56 -6.09
CA VAL A 148 -5.47 -8.38 -5.53
C VAL A 148 -5.79 -7.16 -6.37
N TRP A 149 -6.26 -6.09 -5.74
CA TRP A 149 -6.62 -4.85 -6.40
C TRP A 149 -5.76 -3.70 -5.88
N VAL A 150 -4.76 -3.33 -6.68
CA VAL A 150 -3.81 -2.25 -6.41
C VAL A 150 -4.42 -0.91 -6.79
N GLN A 151 -4.23 0.08 -5.93
CA GLN A 151 -4.82 1.41 -6.06
C GLN A 151 -3.75 2.47 -6.25
N ASP A 152 -3.95 3.24 -7.31
CA ASP A 152 -3.43 4.58 -7.53
C ASP A 152 -1.93 4.72 -7.84
N TYR A 153 -1.54 5.95 -8.20
CA TYR A 153 -0.24 6.30 -8.79
C TYR A 153 0.96 6.04 -7.87
N GLN A 154 0.78 5.92 -6.55
CA GLN A 154 1.89 5.64 -5.65
C GLN A 154 2.37 4.17 -5.77
N LEU A 155 1.55 3.28 -6.32
CA LEU A 155 1.80 1.83 -6.32
C LEU A 155 1.87 1.21 -7.73
N GLN A 156 2.33 1.97 -8.72
CA GLN A 156 2.31 1.53 -10.14
C GLN A 156 3.21 0.32 -10.42
N LEU A 157 4.23 0.06 -9.61
CA LEU A 157 5.15 -1.06 -9.80
C LEU A 157 4.68 -2.35 -9.11
N VAL A 158 3.80 -2.22 -8.10
CA VAL A 158 3.29 -3.34 -7.32
C VAL A 158 2.70 -4.45 -8.20
N PRO A 159 1.89 -4.20 -9.26
CA PRO A 159 1.32 -5.27 -10.06
C PRO A 159 2.37 -6.20 -10.68
N LYS A 160 3.44 -5.64 -11.25
CA LYS A 160 4.53 -6.44 -11.82
C LYS A 160 5.33 -7.16 -10.74
N MET A 161 5.73 -6.46 -9.69
CA MET A 161 6.51 -7.05 -8.59
C MET A 161 5.74 -8.19 -7.92
N LEU A 162 4.43 -8.02 -7.71
CA LEU A 162 3.57 -9.03 -7.13
C LEU A 162 3.38 -10.23 -8.08
N ARG A 163 3.28 -9.99 -9.40
CA ARG A 163 3.22 -11.07 -10.40
C ARG A 163 4.46 -11.95 -10.35
N ASP A 164 5.64 -11.34 -10.24
CA ASP A 164 6.91 -12.05 -10.17
C ASP A 164 7.00 -12.92 -8.88
N LEU A 165 6.43 -12.46 -7.76
CA LEU A 165 6.36 -13.21 -6.50
C LEU A 165 5.27 -14.28 -6.47
N ARG A 166 4.14 -14.01 -7.12
CA ARG A 166 2.89 -14.76 -6.97
C ARG A 166 2.16 -14.86 -8.32
N PRO A 167 2.61 -15.75 -9.22
CA PRO A 167 2.00 -15.92 -10.54
C PRO A 167 0.58 -16.52 -10.51
N ASP A 168 0.10 -16.97 -9.35
CA ASP A 168 -1.23 -17.54 -9.17
C ASP A 168 -2.34 -16.49 -9.00
N LEU A 169 -2.00 -15.27 -8.57
CA LEU A 169 -2.98 -14.24 -8.25
C LEU A 169 -3.69 -13.66 -9.49
N THR A 170 -4.91 -13.16 -9.30
CA THR A 170 -5.52 -12.22 -10.25
C THR A 170 -5.20 -10.80 -9.79
N ILE A 171 -4.57 -9.99 -10.63
CA ILE A 171 -4.10 -8.65 -10.22
C ILE A 171 -4.80 -7.58 -11.06
N GLY A 172 -5.55 -6.71 -10.39
CA GLY A 172 -6.13 -5.50 -10.97
C GLY A 172 -5.39 -4.25 -10.51
N PHE A 173 -5.35 -3.22 -11.35
CA PHE A 173 -4.84 -1.89 -11.03
C PHE A 173 -5.89 -0.85 -11.40
N PHE A 174 -6.12 0.13 -10.54
CA PHE A 174 -6.99 1.27 -10.83
C PHE A 174 -6.28 2.58 -10.49
N LEU A 175 -6.17 3.48 -11.47
CA LEU A 175 -5.58 4.80 -11.31
C LEU A 175 -6.69 5.81 -10.99
N HIS A 176 -6.56 6.55 -9.87
CA HIS A 176 -7.59 7.51 -9.44
C HIS A 176 -7.38 8.91 -10.00
N ILE A 177 -6.19 9.17 -10.55
CA ILE A 177 -5.81 10.41 -11.20
C ILE A 177 -5.88 10.28 -12.73
N PRO A 178 -5.84 11.39 -13.49
CA PRO A 178 -5.72 11.31 -14.93
C PRO A 178 -4.46 10.55 -15.36
N PHE A 179 -4.52 9.91 -16.52
CA PHE A 179 -3.32 9.46 -17.20
C PHE A 179 -2.91 10.53 -18.22
N PRO A 180 -1.68 11.06 -18.17
CA PRO A 180 -1.29 12.17 -19.02
C PRO A 180 -1.19 11.75 -20.50
N PRO A 181 -1.28 12.71 -21.43
CA PRO A 181 -0.95 12.46 -22.83
C PRO A 181 0.50 11.99 -22.98
N VAL A 182 0.78 11.25 -24.06
CA VAL A 182 2.07 10.58 -24.26
C VAL A 182 3.25 11.56 -24.27
N GLU A 183 3.06 12.77 -24.80
CA GLU A 183 4.09 13.81 -24.88
C GLU A 183 4.54 14.29 -23.50
N LEU A 184 3.64 14.29 -22.52
CA LEU A 184 3.98 14.59 -21.14
C LEU A 184 4.57 13.36 -20.46
N PHE A 185 3.95 12.20 -20.61
CA PHE A 185 4.42 10.96 -19.99
C PHE A 185 5.88 10.63 -20.34
N MET A 186 6.28 10.87 -21.59
CA MET A 186 7.65 10.64 -22.09
C MET A 186 8.71 11.58 -21.49
N GLN A 187 8.34 12.55 -20.64
CA GLN A 187 9.30 13.34 -19.86
C GLN A 187 9.86 12.58 -18.65
N MET A 188 9.20 11.50 -18.22
CA MET A 188 9.69 10.61 -17.16
C MET A 188 10.99 9.93 -17.64
N PRO A 189 12.13 10.07 -16.93
CA PRO A 189 13.42 9.51 -17.34
C PRO A 189 13.51 7.98 -17.35
#